data_AF-R4L9F0-F1
#
_entry.id   AF-R4L9F0-F1
#
_cell.length_a   1.000
_cell.length_b   1.000
_cell.length_c   1.000
_cell.angle_alpha   90.00
_cell.angle_beta   90.00
_cell.angle_gamma   90.00
#
_symmetry.space_group_name_H-M   'P 1'
#
loop_
_entity.id
_entity.type
_entity.pdbx_description
1 polymer ?
#
loop_
_entity_poly.entity_id
_entity_poly.type
_entity_poly.pdbx_seq_one_letter_code
_entity_poly.pdbx_strand_id
1 'polypeptide(L)' 'FKSMLVPGKIQHILCTGNLCIKEVHDYLKSLCPDLHITRGEYDDDARYSETKTLTIGQFKLGLCHGHQV' A
#
# COMPACT_ATOMS: atom_id res chain seq x y z
N PHE A 1 -4.50 -15.33 -9.93
CA PHE A 1 -4.04 -14.19 -9.10
C PHE A 1 -5.18 -13.37 -8.53
N LYS A 2 -6.07 -12.79 -9.36
CA LYS A 2 -7.28 -12.09 -8.87
C LYS A 2 -8.18 -12.95 -7.95
N SER A 3 -8.24 -14.26 -8.20
CA SER A 3 -8.95 -15.24 -7.35
C SER A 3 -8.41 -15.39 -5.93
N MET A 4 -7.19 -14.91 -5.66
CA MET A 4 -6.60 -14.92 -4.31
C MET A 4 -6.84 -13.61 -3.57
N LEU A 5 -7.23 -12.54 -4.28
CA LEU A 5 -7.58 -11.24 -3.73
C LEU A 5 -9.05 -11.25 -3.29
N VAL A 6 -9.33 -12.09 -2.29
CA VAL A 6 -10.63 -12.14 -1.62
C VAL A 6 -10.50 -11.57 -0.20
N PRO A 7 -11.49 -10.79 0.27
CA PRO A 7 -11.49 -10.29 1.64
C PRO A 7 -11.31 -11.41 2.67
N GLY A 8 -10.57 -11.11 3.74
CA GLY A 8 -10.35 -12.04 4.86
C GLY A 8 -9.21 -13.05 4.67
N LYS A 9 -8.52 -13.07 3.52
CA LYS A 9 -7.30 -13.90 3.33
C LYS A 9 -6.00 -13.13 3.52
N ILE A 10 -6.02 -11.80 3.40
CA ILE A 10 -4.84 -10.94 3.45
C ILE A 10 -4.90 -10.11 4.74
N GLN A 11 -3.84 -10.19 5.54
CA GLN A 11 -3.76 -9.48 6.83
C GLN A 11 -3.15 -8.09 6.69
N HIS A 12 -2.20 -7.90 5.76
CA HIS A 12 -1.52 -6.63 5.50
C HIS A 12 -1.33 -6.44 4.00
N ILE A 13 -1.59 -5.23 3.50
CA ILE A 13 -1.23 -4.82 2.14
C ILE A 13 -0.16 -3.74 2.21
N LEU A 14 0.97 -3.98 1.55
CA LEU A 14 2.05 -3.01 1.36
C LEU A 14 2.04 -2.56 -0.09
N CYS A 15 1.67 -1.31 -0.33
CA CYS A 15 1.56 -0.72 -1.66
C CYS A 15 2.64 0.36 -1.84
N THR A 16 3.45 0.21 -2.87
CA THR A 16 4.57 1.12 -3.16
C THR A 16 4.13 2.47 -3.71
N GLY A 17 2.86 2.65 -4.07
CA GLY A 17 2.32 3.88 -4.66
C GLY A 17 1.92 3.72 -6.12
N ASN A 18 1.75 4.84 -6.81
CA ASN A 18 1.13 4.98 -8.14
C ASN A 18 -0.26 4.33 -8.20
N LEU A 19 -1.11 4.62 -7.21
CA LEU A 19 -2.52 4.25 -7.28
C LEU A 19 -3.24 5.16 -8.28
N CYS A 20 -2.87 6.44 -8.31
CA CYS A 20 -3.33 7.51 -9.18
C CYS A 20 -4.83 7.86 -9.10
N ILE A 21 -5.68 6.92 -8.66
CA ILE A 21 -7.14 7.08 -8.59
C ILE A 21 -7.70 6.50 -7.29
N LYS A 22 -8.77 7.12 -6.78
CA LYS A 22 -9.40 6.76 -5.49
C LYS A 22 -10.01 5.37 -5.52
N GLU A 23 -10.50 4.91 -6.67
CA GLU A 23 -11.15 3.62 -6.85
C GLU A 23 -10.19 2.46 -6.51
N VAL A 24 -8.90 2.61 -6.83
CA VAL A 24 -7.89 1.59 -6.50
C VAL A 24 -7.63 1.57 -4.99
N HIS A 25 -7.56 2.74 -4.34
CA HIS A 25 -7.46 2.82 -2.88
C HIS A 25 -8.64 2.10 -2.22
N ASP A 26 -9.86 2.44 -2.63
CA ASP A 26 -11.08 1.88 -2.04
C ASP A 26 -11.16 0.36 -2.27
N TYR A 27 -10.77 -0.10 -3.46
CA TYR A 27 -10.67 -1.53 -3.76
C TYR A 27 -9.70 -2.24 -2.82
N LEU A 28 -8.46 -1.76 -2.67
CA LEU A 28 -7.47 -2.35 -1.77
C LEU A 28 -7.96 -2.32 -0.31
N LYS A 29 -8.59 -1.23 0.11
CA LYS A 29 -9.13 -1.08 1.47
C LYS A 29 -10.28 -2.05 1.76
N SER A 30 -11.08 -2.38 0.74
CA SER A 30 -12.14 -3.39 0.85
C SER A 30 -11.61 -4.82 0.98
N LEU A 31 -10.41 -5.10 0.44
CA LEU A 31 -9.76 -6.41 0.56
C LEU A 31 -9.12 -6.60 1.92
N CYS A 32 -8.48 -5.55 2.45
CA CYS A 32 -7.77 -5.58 3.71
C CYS A 32 -7.83 -4.19 4.39
N PRO A 33 -8.32 -4.10 5.64
CA PRO A 33 -8.34 -2.83 6.36
C PRO A 33 -6.92 -2.35 6.72
N ASP A 34 -5.94 -3.24 6.85
CA ASP A 34 -4.56 -2.86 7.17
C ASP A 34 -3.73 -2.61 5.88
N LEU A 35 -3.98 -1.44 5.31
CA LEU A 35 -3.41 -0.97 4.06
C LEU A 35 -2.34 0.10 4.33
N HIS A 36 -1.11 -0.18 3.92
CA HIS A 36 0.02 0.75 3.99
C HIS A 36 0.43 1.18 2.58
N ILE A 37 0.40 2.48 2.31
CA ILE A 37 0.73 3.06 1.01
C ILE A 37 1.87 4.05 1.19
N THR A 38 2.84 4.02 0.28
CA THR A 38 3.79 5.11 0.05
C THR A 38 3.43 5.90 -1.20
N ARG A 39 3.88 7.15 -1.28
CA ARG A 39 3.60 8.02 -2.43
C ARG A 39 4.46 7.62 -3.62
N GLY A 40 3.83 7.36 -4.75
CA GLY A 40 4.51 7.18 -6.02
C GLY A 40 4.69 8.49 -6.79
N GLU A 41 5.54 8.45 -7.81
CA GLU A 41 5.86 9.60 -8.68
C GLU A 41 4.61 10.23 -9.31
N TYR A 42 3.57 9.43 -9.59
CA TYR A 42 2.33 9.87 -10.23
C TYR A 42 1.16 10.02 -9.24
N ASP A 43 1.38 9.84 -7.94
CA ASP A 43 0.35 10.08 -6.95
C ASP A 43 0.32 11.56 -6.54
N ASP A 44 -0.79 12.23 -6.82
CA ASP A 44 -1.06 13.59 -6.35
C ASP A 44 -1.59 13.64 -4.90
N ASP A 45 -1.90 12.48 -4.32
CA ASP A 45 -2.46 12.38 -2.97
C ASP A 45 -1.39 12.60 -1.90
N ALA A 46 -1.34 13.82 -1.37
CA ALA A 46 -0.40 14.24 -0.33
C ALA A 46 -0.57 13.51 1.03
N ARG A 47 -1.62 12.67 1.20
CA ARG A 47 -1.78 11.86 2.40
C ARG A 47 -0.82 10.68 2.46
N TYR A 48 -0.26 10.27 1.32
CA TYR A 48 0.74 9.20 1.25
C TYR A 48 2.12 9.76 1.58
N SER A 49 2.83 9.09 2.47
CA SER A 49 4.21 9.44 2.80
C SER A 49 5.19 8.88 1.77
N GLU A 50 6.28 9.60 1.45
CA GLU A 50 7.32 9.13 0.51
C GLU A 50 7.95 7.79 0.93
N THR A 51 8.16 7.63 2.24
CA THR A 51 8.66 6.40 2.85
C THR A 51 7.79 6.00 4.03
N LYS A 52 7.81 4.71 4.39
CA LYS A 52 7.10 4.20 5.56
C LYS A 52 7.91 3.08 6.20
N THR A 53 8.00 3.09 7.51
CA THR A 53 8.56 1.99 8.29
C THR A 53 7.43 1.35 9.10
N LEU A 54 7.34 0.03 9.06
CA LEU A 54 6.34 -0.72 9.81
C LEU A 54 6.95 -2.00 10.40
N THR A 55 6.30 -2.55 11.41
CA THR A 55 6.69 -3.81 12.03
C THR A 55 5.57 -4.82 11.83
N ILE A 56 5.89 -5.97 11.25
CA ILE A 56 4.98 -7.12 11.11
C ILE A 56 5.65 -8.31 11.80
N GLY A 57 5.07 -8.75 12.92
CA GLY A 57 5.68 -9.77 13.78
C GLY A 57 7.04 -9.32 14.30
N GLN A 58 8.10 -10.07 13.98
CA GLN A 58 9.47 -9.77 14.39
C GLN A 58 10.27 -8.99 13.34
N PHE A 59 9.65 -8.65 12.21
CA PHE A 59 10.31 -7.99 11.09
C PHE A 59 10.00 -6.50 11.06
N LYS A 60 11.04 -5.68 10.92
CA LYS A 60 10.93 -4.26 10.61
C LYS A 60 11.11 -4.08 9.10
N LEU A 61 10.11 -3.52 8.45
CA LEU A 61 10.03 -3.37 7.00
C LEU A 61 10.11 -1.88 6.65
N GLY A 62 10.96 -1.56 5.68
CA GLY A 62 10.96 -0.26 5.00
C GLY A 62 10.18 -0.37 3.69
N LEU A 63 9.37 0.64 3.41
CA LEU A 63 8.59 0.77 2.18
C LEU A 63 8.88 2.13 1.56
N CYS A 64 9.08 2.14 0.25
CA CYS A 64 9.19 3.33 -0.59
C CYS A 64 8.72 2.98 -2.00
N HIS A 65 8.45 4.00 -2.81
CA HIS A 65 8.16 3.78 -4.23
C HIS A 65 9.42 3.44 -5.03
N GLY A 66 10.51 4.19 -4.79
CA GLY A 66 11.82 3.95 -5.39
C GLY A 66 12.25 5.00 -6.42
N HIS A 67 11.34 5.86 -6.90
CA HIS A 67 11.70 6.97 -7.80
C HIS A 67 12.65 8.00 -7.16
N GLN A 68 12.74 8.00 -5.83
CA GLN A 68 13.60 8.89 -5.06
C GLN A 68 15.04 8.36 -4.86
N VAL A 69 15.33 7.12 -5.29
CA VAL A 69 16.62 6.42 -5.08
C VAL A 69 17.39 6.30 -6.40
#